data_AF-A0A8H7EQR0-F1
#
_entry.id   AF-A0A8H7EQR0-F1
#
_cell.length_a   1.000
_cell.length_b   1.000
_cell.length_c   1.000
_cell.angle_alpha   90.00
_cell.angle_beta   90.00
_cell.angle_gamma   90.00
#
_symmetry.space_group_name_H-M   'P 1'
#
loop_
_entity.id
_entity.type
_entity.pdbx_description
1 polymer ?
#
loop_
_entity_poly.entity_id
_entity_poly.type
_entity_poly.pdbx_seq_one_letter_code
_entity_poly.pdbx_strand_id
1 'polypeptide(L)'
;MAQVRFYDLQFPESPSMVWSPNTCKTRYALNVKGIPYETVFVSFDGVHSEIPKLTKSDKRPTVPIIIDLAHDNKTVQDSWDIAHYLEKAYPNTPSLFDGHEGVHLFFHNYCTNQLLPPLFKLVVLDVHKRSGSESTQKWFRENREQRFGMTLEEFAGNPEDIIKVLPGLLKPFTDVLSSYPFLTGNKVGWADVMLASALTMVAAIKPEIFESYILTGYEHSSTLRNWWQRMKPYMGDAPPEILSRL
;
A
#
# COMPACT_ATOMS: atom_id res chain seq x y z
N MET A 1 7.95 -23.09 4.69
CA MET A 1 6.91 -23.24 3.66
C MET A 1 5.97 -22.05 3.78
N ALA A 2 5.45 -21.52 2.67
CA ALA A 2 4.52 -20.38 2.70
C ALA A 2 3.24 -20.76 3.46
N GLN A 3 2.79 -19.88 4.36
CA GLN A 3 1.54 -20.03 5.11
C GLN A 3 0.39 -19.30 4.44
N VAL A 4 0.70 -18.22 3.73
CA VAL A 4 -0.28 -17.38 3.04
C VAL A 4 0.03 -17.32 1.55
N ARG A 5 -0.99 -17.45 0.71
CA ARG A 5 -0.93 -17.04 -0.69
C ARG A 5 -1.50 -15.64 -0.83
N PHE A 6 -0.68 -14.69 -1.24
CA PHE A 6 -1.02 -13.28 -1.35
C PHE A 6 -1.15 -12.86 -2.81
N TYR A 7 -2.30 -12.30 -3.20
CA TYR A 7 -2.56 -11.82 -4.55
C TYR A 7 -2.25 -10.32 -4.67
N ASP A 8 -1.29 -10.00 -5.53
CA ASP A 8 -0.79 -8.64 -5.79
C ASP A 8 -1.01 -8.24 -7.27
N LEU A 9 -0.97 -6.95 -7.56
CA LEU A 9 -1.21 -6.37 -8.88
C LEU A 9 0.12 -6.10 -9.60
N GLN A 10 0.29 -6.63 -10.81
CA GLN A 10 1.45 -6.33 -11.64
C GLN A 10 1.11 -5.43 -12.83
N PHE A 11 2.10 -4.65 -13.27
CA PHE A 11 2.12 -4.15 -14.64
C PHE A 11 2.74 -5.20 -15.56
N PRO A 12 2.20 -5.40 -16.78
CA PRO A 12 2.73 -6.42 -17.70
C PRO A 12 4.21 -6.24 -18.06
N GLU A 13 4.69 -5.01 -18.21
CA GLU A 13 6.07 -4.69 -18.56
C GLU A 13 7.02 -4.64 -17.34
N SER A 14 6.49 -4.77 -16.13
CA SER A 14 7.30 -4.88 -14.91
C SER A 14 6.68 -5.90 -13.96
N PRO A 15 6.69 -7.20 -14.35
CA PRO A 15 6.21 -8.26 -13.48
C PRO A 15 6.96 -8.19 -12.15
N SER A 16 6.25 -8.47 -11.06
CA SER A 16 6.76 -8.41 -9.67
C SER A 16 7.12 -7.03 -9.10
N MET A 17 7.00 -5.93 -9.86
CA MET A 17 7.21 -4.61 -9.28
C MET A 17 6.16 -4.33 -8.20
N VAL A 18 6.62 -3.95 -6.99
CA VAL A 18 5.75 -3.58 -5.87
C VAL A 18 5.42 -2.09 -5.96
N TRP A 19 4.15 -1.74 -6.17
CA TRP A 19 3.74 -0.34 -6.37
C TRP A 19 2.34 0.01 -5.89
N SER A 20 1.40 -0.93 -5.97
CA SER A 20 -0.01 -0.64 -5.67
C SER A 20 -0.15 -0.34 -4.17
N PRO A 21 -0.65 0.84 -3.80
CA PRO A 21 -0.72 1.23 -2.39
C PRO A 21 -1.68 0.34 -1.60
N ASN A 22 -2.64 -0.31 -2.25
CA ASN A 22 -3.56 -1.21 -1.56
C ASN A 22 -2.91 -2.56 -1.26
N THR A 23 -2.16 -3.12 -2.20
CA THR A 23 -1.52 -4.41 -2.01
C THR A 23 -0.27 -4.32 -1.15
N CYS A 24 0.45 -3.18 -1.20
CA CYS A 24 1.53 -2.86 -0.28
C CYS A 24 1.10 -2.94 1.19
N LYS A 25 -0.13 -2.52 1.53
CA LYS A 25 -0.65 -2.61 2.91
C LYS A 25 -0.62 -4.05 3.42
N THR A 26 -1.12 -4.99 2.61
CA THR A 26 -1.11 -6.41 2.96
C THR A 26 0.30 -7.00 2.95
N ARG A 27 1.12 -6.67 1.95
CA ARG A 27 2.53 -7.10 1.89
C ARG A 27 3.29 -6.70 3.16
N TYR A 28 3.18 -5.43 3.55
CA TYR A 28 3.90 -4.89 4.70
C TYR A 28 3.30 -5.42 6.00
N ALA A 29 1.98 -5.63 6.08
CA ALA A 29 1.36 -6.27 7.22
C ALA A 29 1.87 -7.71 7.43
N LEU A 30 1.95 -8.52 6.37
CA LEU A 30 2.53 -9.87 6.43
C LEU A 30 3.99 -9.82 6.91
N ASN A 31 4.78 -8.87 6.40
CA ASN A 31 6.17 -8.69 6.79
C ASN A 31 6.33 -8.23 8.25
N VAL A 32 5.53 -7.28 8.71
CA VAL A 32 5.53 -6.81 10.12
C VAL A 32 5.19 -7.95 11.07
N LYS A 33 4.22 -8.78 10.69
CA LYS A 33 3.84 -9.97 11.48
C LYS A 33 4.78 -11.15 11.29
N GLY A 34 5.78 -11.09 10.41
CA GLY A 34 6.69 -12.22 10.19
C GLY A 34 6.04 -13.45 9.54
N ILE A 35 4.90 -13.28 8.85
CA ILE A 35 4.11 -14.40 8.31
C ILE A 35 4.67 -14.78 6.93
N PRO A 36 5.19 -16.00 6.73
CA PRO A 36 5.71 -16.42 5.43
C PRO A 36 4.60 -16.50 4.38
N TYR A 37 4.81 -15.89 3.21
CA TYR A 37 3.84 -15.92 2.13
C TYR A 37 4.49 -16.15 0.76
N GLU A 38 3.68 -16.61 -0.19
CA GLU A 38 3.99 -16.57 -1.61
C GLU A 38 3.17 -15.46 -2.27
N THR A 39 3.77 -14.71 -3.21
CA THR A 39 3.01 -13.74 -4.00
C THR A 39 2.53 -14.39 -5.30
N VAL A 40 1.24 -14.26 -5.60
CA VAL A 40 0.65 -14.51 -6.91
C VAL A 40 0.31 -13.17 -7.55
N PHE A 41 1.02 -12.82 -8.61
CA PHE A 41 0.78 -11.58 -9.33
C PHE A 41 -0.33 -11.76 -10.37
N VAL A 42 -1.30 -10.84 -10.35
CA VAL A 42 -2.41 -10.78 -11.31
C VAL A 42 -2.37 -9.48 -12.10
N SER A 43 -2.78 -9.53 -13.36
CA SER A 43 -3.01 -8.32 -14.17
C SER A 43 -4.32 -7.64 -13.79
N PHE A 44 -4.58 -6.44 -14.29
CA PHE A 44 -5.89 -5.79 -14.13
C PHE A 44 -7.04 -6.66 -14.67
N ASP A 45 -6.86 -7.31 -15.83
CA ASP A 45 -7.87 -8.24 -16.39
C ASP A 45 -8.00 -9.50 -15.53
N GLY A 46 -6.88 -9.99 -14.98
CA GLY A 46 -6.85 -11.08 -14.00
C GLY A 46 -7.65 -10.75 -12.76
N VAL A 47 -7.59 -9.50 -12.27
CA VAL A 47 -8.42 -9.05 -11.14
C VAL A 47 -9.91 -9.27 -11.46
N HIS A 48 -10.37 -8.94 -12.65
CA HIS A 48 -11.79 -9.11 -13.01
C HIS A 48 -12.20 -10.57 -13.24
N SER A 49 -11.29 -11.39 -13.80
CA SER A 49 -11.62 -12.73 -14.28
C SER A 49 -11.29 -13.85 -13.28
N GLU A 50 -10.34 -13.64 -12.38
CA GLU A 50 -9.85 -14.67 -11.44
C GLU A 50 -10.37 -14.45 -10.03
N ILE A 51 -10.36 -13.21 -9.54
CA ILE A 51 -10.73 -12.91 -8.15
C ILE A 51 -12.13 -13.37 -7.76
N PRO A 52 -13.19 -13.18 -8.56
CA PRO A 52 -14.53 -13.67 -8.21
C PRO A 52 -14.57 -15.18 -7.98
N LYS A 53 -13.73 -15.96 -8.69
CA LYS A 53 -13.66 -17.42 -8.54
C LYS A 53 -13.00 -17.82 -7.21
N LEU A 54 -12.07 -16.99 -6.71
CA LEU A 54 -11.36 -17.22 -5.46
C LEU A 54 -12.19 -16.80 -4.24
N THR A 55 -12.83 -15.62 -4.32
CA THR A 55 -13.59 -15.05 -3.20
C THR A 55 -15.00 -15.62 -3.08
N LYS A 56 -15.56 -16.13 -4.19
CA LYS A 56 -16.94 -16.64 -4.27
C LYS A 56 -17.94 -15.65 -3.66
N SER A 57 -17.76 -14.38 -3.97
CA SER A 57 -18.44 -13.25 -3.34
C SER A 57 -18.91 -12.27 -4.42
N ASP A 58 -20.06 -11.65 -4.18
CA ASP A 58 -20.63 -10.61 -5.05
C ASP A 58 -19.95 -9.23 -4.87
N LYS A 59 -19.02 -9.11 -3.92
CA LYS A 59 -18.17 -7.92 -3.77
C LYS A 59 -17.43 -7.64 -5.08
N ARG A 60 -17.31 -6.37 -5.43
CA ARG A 60 -16.48 -5.91 -6.56
C ARG A 60 -15.08 -6.55 -6.45
N PRO A 61 -14.56 -7.20 -7.51
CA PRO A 61 -13.26 -7.83 -7.43
C PRO A 61 -12.16 -6.77 -7.30
N THR A 62 -11.33 -6.93 -6.28
CA THR A 62 -10.16 -6.10 -6.01
C THR A 62 -9.04 -6.95 -5.41
N VAL A 63 -7.81 -6.48 -5.53
CA VAL A 63 -6.66 -6.94 -4.74
C VAL A 63 -6.25 -5.82 -3.77
N PRO A 64 -5.71 -6.12 -2.58
CA PRO A 64 -5.19 -7.42 -2.15
C PRO A 64 -6.26 -8.45 -1.75
N ILE A 65 -5.90 -9.71 -1.97
CA ILE A 65 -6.56 -10.89 -1.41
C ILE A 65 -5.48 -11.79 -0.80
N ILE A 66 -5.83 -12.47 0.28
CA ILE A 66 -5.04 -13.59 0.79
C ILE A 66 -5.87 -14.86 0.82
N ILE A 67 -5.19 -15.99 0.65
CA ILE A 67 -5.68 -17.32 1.01
C ILE A 67 -4.72 -17.85 2.08
N ASP A 68 -5.25 -18.02 3.28
CA ASP A 68 -4.49 -18.55 4.40
C ASP A 68 -4.46 -20.08 4.35
N LEU A 69 -3.33 -20.63 3.88
CA LEU A 69 -3.11 -22.06 3.72
C LEU A 69 -2.93 -22.77 5.08
N ALA A 70 -2.57 -22.03 6.13
CA ALA A 70 -2.43 -22.55 7.49
C ALA A 70 -3.78 -22.63 8.22
N HIS A 71 -4.80 -21.88 7.78
CA HIS A 71 -6.13 -21.83 8.38
C HIS A 71 -7.23 -22.19 7.37
N ASP A 72 -7.28 -23.46 6.96
CA ASP A 72 -8.34 -24.06 6.13
C ASP A 72 -8.59 -23.33 4.79
N ASN A 73 -7.53 -22.79 4.17
CA ASN A 73 -7.61 -22.00 2.94
C ASN A 73 -8.58 -20.81 3.07
N LYS A 74 -8.60 -20.14 4.22
CA LYS A 74 -9.47 -18.99 4.44
C LYS A 74 -9.13 -17.85 3.47
N THR A 75 -10.07 -17.51 2.60
CA THR A 75 -9.95 -16.36 1.69
C THR A 75 -10.43 -15.08 2.37
N VAL A 76 -9.62 -14.02 2.28
CA VAL A 76 -9.97 -12.67 2.79
C VAL A 76 -9.60 -11.63 1.73
N GLN A 77 -10.54 -10.72 1.45
CA GLN A 77 -10.39 -9.60 0.52
C GLN A 77 -10.51 -8.29 1.31
N ASP A 78 -9.89 -7.21 0.81
CA ASP A 78 -9.77 -5.87 1.41
C ASP A 78 -8.60 -5.75 2.40
N SER A 79 -7.71 -4.78 2.17
CA SER A 79 -6.48 -4.64 2.96
C SER A 79 -6.72 -4.43 4.46
N TRP A 80 -7.82 -3.78 4.84
CA TRP A 80 -8.16 -3.53 6.25
C TRP A 80 -8.78 -4.77 6.90
N ASP A 81 -9.71 -5.44 6.19
CA ASP A 81 -10.27 -6.72 6.64
C ASP A 81 -9.16 -7.78 6.78
N ILE A 82 -8.20 -7.79 5.85
CA ILE A 82 -7.01 -8.65 5.90
C ILE A 82 -6.18 -8.34 7.15
N ALA A 83 -5.90 -7.08 7.45
CA ALA A 83 -5.11 -6.70 8.63
C ALA A 83 -5.77 -7.19 9.93
N HIS A 84 -7.08 -7.01 10.08
CA HIS A 84 -7.84 -7.53 11.22
C HIS A 84 -7.85 -9.05 11.28
N TYR A 85 -8.01 -9.71 10.13
CA TYR A 85 -7.96 -11.16 10.07
C TYR A 85 -6.58 -11.67 10.54
N LEU A 86 -5.49 -11.09 10.02
CA LEU A 86 -4.14 -11.49 10.39
C LEU A 86 -3.87 -11.26 11.88
N GLU A 87 -4.36 -10.15 12.44
CA GLU A 87 -4.27 -9.88 13.88
C GLU A 87 -4.91 -10.98 14.73
N LYS A 88 -6.08 -11.45 14.32
CA LYS A 88 -6.82 -12.52 15.01
C LYS A 88 -6.24 -13.91 14.77
N ALA A 89 -5.86 -14.22 13.54
CA ALA A 89 -5.42 -15.55 13.13
C ALA A 89 -3.98 -15.85 13.58
N TYR A 90 -3.15 -14.81 13.76
CA TYR A 90 -1.74 -14.94 14.14
C TYR A 90 -1.43 -14.14 15.43
N PRO A 91 -2.05 -14.47 16.58
CA PRO A 91 -1.89 -13.68 17.80
C PRO A 91 -0.48 -13.75 18.41
N ASN A 92 0.31 -14.76 18.05
CA ASN A 92 1.68 -14.95 18.53
C ASN A 92 2.75 -14.22 17.70
N THR A 93 2.32 -13.34 16.78
CA THR A 93 3.20 -12.51 15.96
C THR A 93 3.11 -11.05 16.39
N PRO A 94 4.05 -10.16 16.01
CA PRO A 94 3.95 -8.74 16.32
C PRO A 94 2.58 -8.16 15.94
N SER A 95 2.02 -7.33 16.82
CA SER A 95 0.70 -6.72 16.60
C SER A 95 0.77 -5.63 15.53
N LEU A 96 -0.24 -5.54 14.67
CA LEU A 96 -0.42 -4.41 13.76
C LEU A 96 -1.06 -3.21 14.45
N PHE A 97 -1.86 -3.44 15.49
CA PHE A 97 -2.71 -2.42 16.10
C PHE A 97 -2.38 -2.09 17.56
N ASP A 98 -1.71 -3.03 18.25
CA ASP A 98 -1.36 -2.97 19.68
C ASP A 98 -2.54 -2.58 20.59
N GLY A 99 -3.76 -3.01 20.23
CA GLY A 99 -5.01 -2.68 20.94
C GLY A 99 -5.51 -1.24 20.76
N HIS A 100 -5.01 -0.52 19.75
CA HIS A 100 -5.34 0.88 19.45
C HIS A 100 -6.04 1.06 18.09
N GLU A 101 -6.99 0.18 17.76
CA GLU A 101 -7.67 0.12 16.47
C GLU A 101 -8.28 1.47 16.04
N GLY A 102 -8.86 2.23 16.98
CA GLY A 102 -9.43 3.54 16.69
C GLY A 102 -8.40 4.57 16.19
N VAL A 103 -7.18 4.54 16.73
CA VAL A 103 -6.08 5.41 16.28
C VAL A 103 -5.61 4.97 14.90
N HIS A 104 -5.49 3.66 14.68
CA HIS A 104 -5.12 3.12 13.38
C HIS A 104 -6.16 3.38 12.29
N LEU A 105 -7.45 3.38 12.65
CA LEU A 105 -8.53 3.75 11.76
C LEU A 105 -8.45 5.25 11.39
N PHE A 106 -8.07 6.13 12.32
CA PHE A 106 -7.79 7.53 11.99
C PHE A 106 -6.68 7.65 10.93
N PHE A 107 -5.54 6.98 11.14
CA PHE A 107 -4.45 6.97 10.17
C PHE A 107 -4.87 6.36 8.83
N HIS A 108 -5.64 5.26 8.87
CA HIS A 108 -6.19 4.65 7.67
C HIS A 108 -6.99 5.67 6.86
N ASN A 109 -7.93 6.36 7.52
CA ASN A 109 -8.81 7.32 6.88
C ASN A 109 -8.07 8.57 6.40
N TYR A 110 -7.12 9.08 7.18
CA TYR A 110 -6.30 10.22 6.76
C TYR A 110 -5.47 9.88 5.52
N CYS A 111 -4.77 8.74 5.52
CA CYS A 111 -4.00 8.31 4.37
C CYS A 111 -4.89 8.06 3.14
N THR A 112 -6.05 7.41 3.31
CA THR A 112 -6.96 7.10 2.20
C THR A 112 -7.62 8.34 1.62
N ASN A 113 -8.02 9.31 2.45
CA ASN A 113 -8.86 10.43 2.01
C ASN A 113 -8.07 11.71 1.74
N GLN A 114 -6.93 11.91 2.40
CA GLN A 114 -6.15 13.16 2.31
C GLN A 114 -4.82 12.98 1.58
N LEU A 115 -4.10 11.88 1.85
CA LEU A 115 -2.75 11.68 1.30
C LEU A 115 -2.73 10.96 -0.05
N LEU A 116 -3.45 9.84 -0.17
CA LEU A 116 -3.44 9.02 -1.39
C LEU A 116 -3.97 9.75 -2.63
N PRO A 117 -5.05 10.57 -2.58
CA PRO A 117 -5.54 11.25 -3.76
C PRO A 117 -4.50 12.16 -4.44
N PRO A 118 -3.82 13.11 -3.76
CA PRO A 118 -2.78 13.92 -4.38
C PRO A 118 -1.60 13.08 -4.87
N LEU A 119 -1.15 12.07 -4.12
CA LEU A 119 -0.09 11.16 -4.60
C LEU A 119 -0.51 10.41 -5.87
N PHE A 120 -1.78 10.01 -5.97
CA PHE A 120 -2.30 9.31 -7.14
C PHE A 120 -2.35 10.22 -8.37
N LYS A 121 -2.66 11.52 -8.20
CA LYS A 121 -2.61 12.50 -9.31
C LYS A 121 -1.25 12.56 -9.99
N LEU A 122 -0.15 12.39 -9.23
CA LEU A 122 1.22 12.40 -9.76
C LEU A 122 1.55 11.21 -10.67
N VAL A 123 0.80 10.11 -10.57
CA VAL A 123 1.15 8.83 -11.21
C VAL A 123 0.03 8.24 -12.05
N VAL A 124 -1.20 8.76 -11.97
CA VAL A 124 -2.40 8.14 -12.58
C VAL A 124 -2.27 7.92 -14.08
N LEU A 125 -1.64 8.86 -14.81
CA LEU A 125 -1.43 8.74 -16.26
C LEU A 125 -0.41 7.66 -16.59
N ASP A 126 0.64 7.52 -15.78
CA ASP A 126 1.61 6.43 -15.90
C ASP A 126 0.97 5.08 -15.56
N VAL A 127 0.15 5.01 -14.51
CA VAL A 127 -0.61 3.80 -14.15
C VAL A 127 -1.53 3.39 -15.29
N HIS A 128 -2.27 4.34 -15.89
CA HIS A 128 -3.11 4.09 -17.06
C HIS A 128 -2.28 3.56 -18.24
N LYS A 129 -1.18 4.21 -18.59
CA LYS A 129 -0.31 3.78 -19.71
C LYS A 129 0.26 2.37 -19.51
N ARG A 130 0.49 1.98 -18.25
CA ARG A 130 1.10 0.72 -17.83
C ARG A 130 0.08 -0.37 -17.49
N SER A 131 -1.23 -0.08 -17.51
CA SER A 131 -2.24 -1.02 -17.03
C SER A 131 -2.39 -2.28 -17.91
N GLY A 132 -1.86 -2.26 -19.13
CA GLY A 132 -1.77 -3.42 -20.01
C GLY A 132 -2.29 -3.16 -21.41
N SER A 133 -3.12 -4.07 -21.92
CA SER A 133 -3.69 -4.00 -23.28
C SER A 133 -4.51 -2.73 -23.50
N GLU A 134 -4.75 -2.33 -24.76
CA GLU A 134 -5.61 -1.19 -25.08
C GLU A 134 -7.01 -1.30 -24.46
N SER A 135 -7.59 -2.52 -24.44
CA SER A 135 -8.88 -2.75 -23.77
C SER A 135 -8.81 -2.53 -22.26
N THR A 136 -7.71 -2.94 -21.62
CA THR A 136 -7.50 -2.72 -20.18
C THR A 136 -7.31 -1.24 -19.87
N GLN A 137 -6.55 -0.52 -20.70
CA GLN A 137 -6.35 0.93 -20.58
C GLN A 137 -7.67 1.69 -20.74
N LYS A 138 -8.45 1.34 -21.77
CA LYS A 138 -9.79 1.91 -22.00
C LYS A 138 -10.70 1.69 -20.79
N TRP A 139 -10.80 0.45 -20.30
CA TRP A 139 -11.58 0.16 -19.09
C TRP A 139 -11.07 0.94 -17.88
N PHE A 140 -9.75 1.03 -17.69
CA PHE A 140 -9.16 1.77 -16.58
C PHE A 140 -9.62 3.22 -16.62
N ARG A 141 -9.47 3.88 -17.77
CA ARG A 141 -9.89 5.26 -17.99
C ARG A 141 -11.38 5.45 -17.70
N GLU A 142 -12.25 4.70 -18.38
CA GLU A 142 -13.70 4.80 -18.21
C GLU A 142 -14.11 4.64 -16.73
N ASN A 143 -13.54 3.66 -16.04
CA ASN A 143 -13.85 3.41 -14.65
C ASN A 143 -13.40 4.54 -13.70
N ARG A 144 -12.24 5.14 -13.95
CA ARG A 144 -11.69 6.21 -13.09
C ARG A 144 -12.37 7.54 -13.39
N GLU A 145 -12.60 7.86 -14.65
CA GLU A 145 -13.31 9.09 -15.05
C GLU A 145 -14.75 9.07 -14.55
N GLN A 146 -15.45 7.93 -14.63
CA GLN A 146 -16.77 7.77 -14.00
C GLN A 146 -16.72 8.04 -12.49
N ARG A 147 -15.67 7.57 -11.80
CA ARG A 147 -15.50 7.77 -10.35
C ARG A 147 -15.16 9.22 -10.00
N PHE A 148 -14.33 9.89 -10.81
CA PHE A 148 -13.85 11.23 -10.53
C PHE A 148 -14.78 12.33 -11.07
N GLY A 149 -15.66 12.00 -12.02
CA GLY A 149 -16.53 12.96 -12.68
C GLY A 149 -15.79 13.92 -13.63
N MET A 150 -14.58 13.56 -14.05
CA MET A 150 -13.70 14.36 -14.92
C MET A 150 -12.71 13.43 -15.65
N THR A 151 -12.00 13.95 -16.65
CA THR A 151 -10.98 13.19 -17.38
C THR A 151 -9.79 12.83 -16.49
N LEU A 152 -9.00 11.82 -16.89
CA LEU A 152 -7.77 11.48 -16.16
C LEU A 152 -6.76 12.64 -16.16
N GLU A 153 -6.68 13.40 -17.25
CA GLU A 153 -5.81 14.55 -17.41
C GLU A 153 -6.23 15.71 -16.49
N GLU A 154 -7.53 16.01 -16.41
CA GLU A 154 -8.06 17.00 -15.46
C GLU A 154 -7.83 16.57 -14.01
N PHE A 155 -8.04 15.28 -13.70
CA PHE A 155 -7.78 14.76 -12.37
C PHE A 155 -6.29 14.86 -12.00
N ALA A 156 -5.39 14.46 -12.91
CA ALA A 156 -3.94 14.55 -12.73
C ALA A 156 -3.49 16.00 -12.48
N GLY A 157 -4.02 16.95 -13.25
CA GLY A 157 -3.72 18.37 -13.12
C GLY A 157 -2.23 18.67 -13.31
N ASN A 158 -1.76 19.77 -12.70
CA ASN A 158 -0.36 20.17 -12.73
C ASN A 158 0.42 19.52 -11.57
N PRO A 159 1.46 18.70 -11.83
CA PRO A 159 2.28 18.09 -10.78
C PRO A 159 2.90 19.10 -9.80
N GLU A 160 3.27 20.30 -10.25
CA GLU A 160 3.86 21.32 -9.38
C GLU A 160 2.90 21.78 -8.28
N ASP A 161 1.62 21.88 -8.57
CA ASP A 161 0.61 22.30 -7.57
C ASP A 161 0.39 21.21 -6.53
N ILE A 162 0.51 19.95 -6.93
CA ILE A 162 0.48 18.82 -6.01
C ILE A 162 1.74 18.81 -5.13
N ILE A 163 2.92 19.00 -5.72
CA ILE A 163 4.20 19.06 -5.01
C ILE A 163 4.18 20.15 -3.92
N LYS A 164 3.62 21.34 -4.22
CA LYS A 164 3.51 22.45 -3.26
C LYS A 164 2.70 22.10 -2.01
N VAL A 165 1.70 21.22 -2.10
CA VAL A 165 0.84 20.87 -0.95
C VAL A 165 1.35 19.67 -0.15
N LEU A 166 2.26 18.85 -0.71
CA LEU A 166 2.78 17.65 -0.05
C LEU A 166 3.39 17.92 1.35
N PRO A 167 4.18 18.98 1.58
CA PRO A 167 4.74 19.24 2.91
C PRO A 167 3.66 19.39 3.99
N GLY A 168 2.56 20.09 3.68
CA GLY A 168 1.44 20.26 4.61
C GLY A 168 0.72 18.95 4.93
N LEU A 169 0.56 18.07 3.94
CA LEU A 169 -0.06 16.75 4.10
C LEU A 169 0.85 15.76 4.86
N LEU A 170 2.17 15.92 4.74
CA LEU A 170 3.15 15.08 5.41
C LEU A 170 3.49 15.55 6.82
N LYS A 171 3.21 16.83 7.13
CA LYS A 171 3.56 17.46 8.41
C LYS A 171 3.11 16.66 9.65
N PRO A 172 1.86 16.16 9.75
CA PRO A 172 1.44 15.40 10.93
C PRO A 172 2.29 14.16 11.18
N PHE A 173 2.78 13.51 10.11
CA PHE A 173 3.65 12.35 10.21
C PHE A 173 5.06 12.75 10.65
N THR A 174 5.64 13.79 10.04
CA THR A 174 6.99 14.25 10.41
C THR A 174 7.06 14.80 11.81
N ASP A 175 5.99 15.44 12.30
CA ASP A 175 5.89 15.91 13.67
C ASP A 175 6.00 14.73 14.66
N VAL A 176 5.29 13.62 14.43
CA VAL A 176 5.41 12.40 15.25
C VAL A 176 6.78 11.76 15.12
N LEU A 177 7.27 11.61 13.89
CA LEU A 177 8.55 10.95 13.60
C LEU A 177 9.78 11.75 14.08
N SER A 178 9.60 13.03 14.40
CA SER A 178 10.64 13.84 15.04
C SER A 178 10.92 13.36 16.48
N SER A 179 9.93 12.74 17.11
CA SER A 179 9.98 12.29 18.50
C SER A 179 10.11 10.77 18.62
N TYR A 180 9.64 10.02 17.61
CA TYR A 180 9.59 8.56 17.64
C TYR A 180 10.18 7.93 16.37
N PRO A 181 10.76 6.71 16.46
CA PRO A 181 11.26 6.03 15.27
C PRO A 181 10.14 5.64 14.29
N PHE A 182 8.93 5.41 14.78
CA PHE A 182 7.74 5.03 14.01
C PHE A 182 6.53 5.86 14.43
N LEU A 183 5.50 5.91 13.59
CA LEU A 183 4.23 6.61 13.89
C LEU A 183 3.50 6.00 15.09
N THR A 184 3.78 4.74 15.37
CA THR A 184 3.25 3.97 16.50
C THR A 184 4.20 3.95 17.71
N GLY A 185 5.22 4.82 17.72
CA GLY A 185 6.19 4.91 18.80
C GLY A 185 7.43 4.06 18.51
N ASN A 186 7.70 3.05 19.33
CA ASN A 186 8.97 2.30 19.32
C ASN A 186 9.00 1.09 18.36
N LYS A 187 7.84 0.65 17.89
CA LYS A 187 7.70 -0.50 16.99
C LYS A 187 6.95 -0.06 15.74
N VAL A 188 7.00 -0.85 14.66
CA VAL A 188 6.16 -0.63 13.48
C VAL A 188 4.74 -1.09 13.78
N GLY A 189 3.74 -0.37 13.29
CA GLY A 189 2.35 -0.83 13.28
C GLY A 189 1.60 -0.36 12.04
N TRP A 190 0.27 -0.48 12.05
CA TRP A 190 -0.55 -0.24 10.88
C TRP A 190 -0.50 1.22 10.38
N ALA A 191 -0.27 2.19 11.26
CA ALA A 191 -0.11 3.59 10.84
C ALA A 191 1.11 3.75 9.93
N ASP A 192 2.23 3.13 10.29
CA ASP A 192 3.45 3.08 9.47
C ASP A 192 3.22 2.34 8.16
N VAL A 193 2.51 1.20 8.20
CA VAL A 193 2.10 0.45 7.01
C VAL A 193 1.31 1.31 6.04
N MET A 194 0.35 2.10 6.53
CA MET A 194 -0.47 3.00 5.71
C MET A 194 0.36 4.09 5.03
N LEU A 195 1.23 4.77 5.78
CA LEU A 195 2.09 5.81 5.22
C LEU A 195 3.07 5.20 4.20
N ALA A 196 3.73 4.09 4.54
CA ALA A 196 4.72 3.46 3.67
C ALA A 196 4.09 3.02 2.36
N SER A 197 2.93 2.35 2.45
CA SER A 197 2.19 1.88 1.27
C SER A 197 1.76 3.02 0.34
N ALA A 198 1.34 4.17 0.89
CA ALA A 198 0.97 5.33 0.10
C ALA A 198 2.16 5.91 -0.66
N LEU A 199 3.32 6.00 0.00
CA LEU A 199 4.54 6.55 -0.56
C LEU A 199 5.21 5.62 -1.58
N THR A 200 5.10 4.29 -1.41
CA THR A 200 5.66 3.29 -2.33
C THR A 200 5.17 3.48 -3.76
N MET A 201 3.92 3.89 -3.95
CA MET A 201 3.37 4.12 -5.28
C MET A 201 4.16 5.19 -6.05
N VAL A 202 4.48 6.32 -5.40
CA VAL A 202 5.28 7.38 -6.04
C VAL A 202 6.74 6.95 -6.14
N ALA A 203 7.29 6.29 -5.10
CA ALA A 203 8.66 5.78 -5.13
C ALA A 203 8.92 4.80 -6.27
N ALA A 204 7.94 3.95 -6.61
CA ALA A 204 8.07 2.95 -7.67
C ALA A 204 7.82 3.51 -9.08
N ILE A 205 6.94 4.51 -9.23
CA ILE A 205 6.51 5.01 -10.55
C ILE A 205 7.23 6.30 -10.95
N LYS A 206 7.52 7.17 -9.98
CA LYS A 206 8.17 8.48 -10.15
C LYS A 206 9.29 8.66 -9.11
N PRO A 207 10.34 7.81 -9.12
CA PRO A 207 11.40 7.85 -8.12
C PRO A 207 12.08 9.23 -8.00
N GLU A 208 12.17 9.97 -9.10
CA GLU A 208 12.70 11.33 -9.15
C GLU A 208 11.86 12.33 -8.35
N ILE A 209 10.53 12.21 -8.40
CA ILE A 209 9.61 13.05 -7.61
C ILE A 209 9.70 12.63 -6.14
N PHE A 210 9.70 11.32 -5.89
CA PHE A 210 9.79 10.79 -4.54
C PHE A 210 11.06 11.25 -3.82
N GLU A 211 12.23 11.10 -4.43
CA GLU A 211 13.48 11.52 -3.83
C GLU A 211 13.55 13.04 -3.63
N SER A 212 13.16 13.83 -4.65
CA SER A 212 13.36 15.28 -4.65
C SER A 212 12.34 16.05 -3.81
N TYR A 213 11.10 15.57 -3.71
CA TYR A 213 10.01 16.34 -3.10
C TYR A 213 9.40 15.67 -1.86
N ILE A 214 9.51 14.35 -1.74
CA ILE A 214 9.00 13.63 -0.57
C ILE A 214 10.12 13.37 0.45
N LEU A 215 11.31 12.95 0.00
CA LEU A 215 12.41 12.61 0.92
C LEU A 215 13.46 13.71 1.14
N THR A 216 13.51 14.76 0.33
CA THR A 216 14.43 15.91 0.56
C THR A 216 13.75 17.28 0.58
N GLY A 217 12.57 17.42 -0.03
CA GLY A 217 12.03 18.72 -0.46
C GLY A 217 11.45 19.67 0.59
N TYR A 218 11.57 19.42 1.90
CA TYR A 218 10.98 20.29 2.94
C TYR A 218 11.67 20.18 4.31
N GLU A 219 11.36 21.12 5.21
CA GLU A 219 11.82 21.15 6.61
C GLU A 219 11.43 19.83 7.31
N HIS A 220 12.38 19.12 7.92
CA HIS A 220 12.25 17.76 8.46
C HIS A 220 12.26 16.59 7.43
N SER A 221 12.70 16.81 6.19
CA SER A 221 12.86 15.73 5.20
C SER A 221 13.81 14.60 5.65
N SER A 222 14.82 14.92 6.47
CA SER A 222 15.69 13.93 7.12
C SER A 222 14.91 12.96 8.02
N THR A 223 13.86 13.43 8.69
CA THR A 223 13.02 12.61 9.58
C THR A 223 12.26 11.56 8.79
N LEU A 224 11.57 11.98 7.71
CA LEU A 224 10.83 11.04 6.86
C LEU A 224 11.79 10.08 6.14
N ARG A 225 12.94 10.55 5.66
CA ARG A 225 13.98 9.70 5.06
C ARG A 225 14.48 8.65 6.04
N ASN A 226 14.76 9.02 7.28
CA ASN A 226 15.21 8.08 8.31
C ASN A 226 14.14 7.03 8.64
N TRP A 227 12.88 7.44 8.76
CA TRP A 227 11.77 6.52 8.92
C TRP A 227 11.61 5.58 7.71
N TRP A 228 11.73 6.09 6.49
CA TRP A 228 11.69 5.28 5.26
C TRP A 228 12.78 4.21 5.25
N GLN A 229 14.01 4.54 5.67
CA GLN A 229 15.07 3.55 5.83
C GLN A 229 14.73 2.49 6.88
N ARG A 230 14.09 2.86 7.99
CA ARG A 230 13.62 1.91 9.02
C ARG A 230 12.49 1.01 8.51
N MET A 231 11.69 1.47 7.55
CA MET A 231 10.62 0.68 6.95
C MET A 231 11.11 -0.34 5.92
N LYS A 232 12.27 -0.12 5.28
CA LYS A 232 12.80 -1.00 4.21
C LYS A 232 12.77 -2.51 4.52
N PRO A 233 13.12 -3.00 5.72
CA PRO A 233 13.05 -4.43 6.04
C PRO A 233 11.64 -5.01 5.93
N TYR A 234 10.60 -4.19 6.11
CA TYR A 234 9.20 -4.60 6.02
C TYR A 234 8.60 -4.44 4.61
N MET A 235 9.38 -3.90 3.67
CA MET A 235 8.88 -3.55 2.34
C MET A 235 9.29 -4.53 1.24
N GLY A 236 10.16 -5.50 1.56
CA GLY A 236 10.63 -6.51 0.62
C GLY A 236 9.60 -7.60 0.32
N ASP A 237 10.04 -8.59 -0.48
CA ASP A 237 9.21 -9.70 -0.94
C ASP A 237 9.07 -10.87 0.02
N ALA A 238 9.79 -10.80 1.15
CA ALA A 238 9.67 -11.75 2.23
C ALA A 238 9.72 -11.00 3.57
N PRO A 239 9.12 -11.57 4.63
CA PRO A 239 9.29 -11.03 5.96
C PRO A 239 10.79 -10.98 6.31
N PRO A 240 11.24 -9.94 7.03
CA PRO A 240 12.61 -9.94 7.51
C PRO A 240 12.81 -11.19 8.37
N GLU A 241 13.99 -11.79 8.31
CA GLU A 241 14.37 -12.78 9.32
C GLU A 241 14.23 -12.09 10.67
N ILE A 242 13.18 -12.46 11.41
CA ILE A 242 13.05 -12.07 12.80
C ILE A 242 14.17 -12.83 13.47
N LEU A 243 15.37 -12.23 13.53
CA LEU A 243 16.39 -12.64 14.48
C LEU A 243 15.65 -12.72 15.80
N SER A 244 15.48 -13.94 16.28
CA SER A 244 14.75 -14.27 17.49
C SER A 244 15.28 -13.38 18.60
N ARG A 245 14.59 -12.27 18.83
CA ARG A 245 14.76 -11.45 20.01
C ARG A 245 14.02 -12.19 21.11
N LEU A 246 14.73 -13.19 21.65
CA LEU A 246 14.75 -13.46 23.08
C LEU A 246 14.92 -12.14 23.84
#